data_AF-A0A952D3K1-F1
#
_entry.id   AF-A0A952D3K1-F1
#
_cell.length_a   1.000
_cell.length_b   1.000
_cell.length_c   1.000
_cell.angle_alpha   90.00
_cell.angle_beta   90.00
_cell.angle_gamma   90.00
#
_symmetry.space_group_name_H-M   'P 1'
#
loop_
_entity.id
_entity.type
_entity.pdbx_description
1 polymer ?
#
loop_
_entity_poly.entity_id
_entity_poly.type
_entity_poly.pdbx_seq_one_letter_code
_entity_poly.pdbx_strand_id
1 'polypeptide(L)'
;MWPILLAATMSQPQPLLTFEGREGPGKGKHVVLLAGDEEYRSEEAMPQLARILAERHGFRCTVLFSMNDQGEIDPERSDHQPGLESLKTADLCIMMLRFRRWPEAQMKHFVEYFESGKPILALRTSTHAFDYPGDSSNAYHRYGWRSSVWPGGFGKQVLGENWVSHWGDHGKQATRGVPEATQAGHPILRGVRDVFGPTDVYEAAPPSDAKVLLWG
;
A
#
# COMPACT_ATOMS: atom_id res chain seq x y z
N MET A 1 -45.40 29.87 -15.46
CA MET A 1 -43.96 29.64 -15.67
C MET A 1 -43.32 29.58 -14.29
N TRP A 2 -43.04 28.38 -13.77
CA TRP A 2 -42.31 28.22 -12.49
C TRP A 2 -40.81 28.11 -12.79
N PRO A 3 -39.95 28.87 -12.10
CA PRO A 3 -38.51 28.75 -12.30
C PRO A 3 -38.02 27.46 -11.63
N ILE A 4 -37.35 26.61 -12.43
CA ILE A 4 -36.58 25.48 -11.91
C ILE A 4 -35.27 26.05 -11.39
N LEU A 5 -35.09 26.10 -10.07
CA LEU A 5 -33.78 26.32 -9.47
C LEU A 5 -32.96 25.03 -9.67
N LEU A 6 -31.95 25.07 -10.54
CA LEU A 6 -30.86 24.10 -10.50
C LEU A 6 -29.95 24.46 -9.33
N ALA A 7 -30.08 23.72 -8.24
CA ALA A 7 -29.06 23.71 -7.19
C ALA A 7 -27.83 22.97 -7.74
N ALA A 8 -26.77 23.70 -8.06
CA ALA A 8 -25.46 23.11 -8.29
C ALA A 8 -24.95 22.59 -6.94
N THR A 9 -24.99 21.27 -6.74
CA THR A 9 -24.32 20.63 -5.61
C THR A 9 -22.82 20.75 -5.87
N MET A 10 -22.15 21.66 -5.16
CA MET A 10 -20.70 21.62 -5.09
C MET A 10 -20.31 20.30 -4.44
N SER A 11 -19.79 19.36 -5.24
CA SER A 11 -19.24 18.12 -4.73
C SER A 11 -18.09 18.48 -3.80
N GLN A 12 -18.23 18.16 -2.51
CA GLN A 12 -17.11 18.25 -1.58
C GLN A 12 -15.97 17.39 -2.14
N PRO A 13 -14.71 17.86 -2.11
CA PRO A 13 -13.58 17.04 -2.53
C PRO A 13 -13.65 15.71 -1.78
N GLN A 14 -13.83 14.62 -2.53
CA GLN A 14 -13.90 13.30 -1.92
C GLN A 14 -12.49 12.88 -1.54
N PRO A 15 -12.25 12.49 -0.27
CA PRO A 15 -10.91 12.15 0.22
C PRO A 15 -10.36 10.83 -0.37
N LEU A 16 -11.07 10.23 -1.31
CA LEU A 16 -10.82 8.90 -1.86
C LEU A 16 -11.25 8.83 -3.33
N LEU A 17 -10.66 7.88 -4.05
CA LEU A 17 -11.00 7.58 -5.43
C LEU A 17 -11.54 6.15 -5.53
N THR A 18 -12.79 5.99 -5.94
CA THR A 18 -13.42 4.67 -6.10
C THR A 18 -13.62 4.33 -7.57
N PHE A 19 -13.18 3.13 -7.97
CA PHE A 19 -13.49 2.50 -9.24
C PHE A 19 -14.45 1.34 -9.00
N GLU A 20 -15.62 1.39 -9.63
CA GLU A 20 -16.54 0.26 -9.63
C GLU A 20 -16.00 -0.86 -10.54
N GLY A 21 -16.09 -2.09 -10.03
CA GLY A 21 -15.65 -3.27 -10.75
C GLY A 21 -16.56 -3.61 -11.93
N ARG A 22 -15.97 -4.00 -13.06
CA ARG A 22 -16.69 -4.64 -14.18
C ARG A 22 -16.88 -6.14 -13.93
N GLU A 23 -17.12 -6.91 -14.99
CA GLU A 23 -17.13 -8.37 -14.90
C GLU A 23 -15.71 -8.92 -14.73
N GLY A 24 -15.59 -10.04 -14.01
CA GLY A 24 -14.32 -10.71 -13.80
C GLY A 24 -14.27 -11.51 -12.49
N PRO A 25 -13.16 -12.22 -12.22
CA PRO A 25 -13.02 -13.05 -11.03
C PRO A 25 -13.09 -12.27 -9.71
N GLY A 26 -12.87 -10.96 -9.73
CA GLY A 26 -12.96 -10.05 -8.59
C GLY A 26 -14.36 -9.49 -8.31
N LYS A 27 -15.38 -9.87 -9.08
CA LYS A 27 -16.74 -9.34 -8.91
C LYS A 27 -17.26 -9.62 -7.50
N GLY A 28 -17.81 -8.58 -6.87
CA GLY A 28 -18.29 -8.63 -5.48
C GLY A 28 -17.18 -8.59 -4.43
N LYS A 29 -15.92 -8.40 -4.83
CA LYS A 29 -14.78 -8.21 -3.92
C LYS A 29 -14.33 -6.76 -3.89
N HIS A 30 -13.91 -6.31 -2.71
CA HIS A 30 -13.46 -4.95 -2.47
C HIS A 30 -11.95 -4.91 -2.15
N VAL A 31 -11.20 -4.14 -2.91
CA VAL A 31 -9.77 -3.87 -2.70
C VAL A 31 -9.61 -2.44 -2.22
N VAL A 32 -8.90 -2.24 -1.11
CA VAL A 32 -8.49 -0.91 -0.65
C VAL A 32 -7.01 -0.73 -0.91
N LEU A 33 -6.64 0.34 -1.60
CA LEU A 33 -5.27 0.69 -1.95
C LEU A 33 -4.83 1.90 -1.12
N LEU A 34 -3.75 1.76 -0.37
CA LEU A 34 -3.20 2.79 0.50
C LEU A 34 -1.98 3.44 -0.18
N ALA A 35 -2.12 4.70 -0.62
CA ALA A 35 -1.05 5.50 -1.20
C ALA A 35 -0.49 6.49 -0.17
N GLY A 36 0.80 6.43 0.09
CA GLY A 36 1.51 7.26 1.07
C GLY A 36 3.01 7.01 1.05
N ASP A 37 3.55 6.80 -0.15
CA ASP A 37 4.97 6.68 -0.47
C ASP A 37 5.27 7.74 -1.56
N GLU A 38 5.94 8.79 -1.12
CA GLU A 38 6.40 9.92 -1.93
C GLU A 38 7.63 9.58 -2.78
N GLU A 39 8.46 8.63 -2.33
CA GLU A 39 9.72 8.24 -2.97
C GLU A 39 9.45 7.59 -4.34
N TYR A 40 8.41 6.75 -4.39
CA TYR A 40 8.02 6.03 -5.61
C TYR A 40 6.65 6.43 -6.15
N ARG A 41 6.13 7.61 -5.76
CA ARG A 41 4.95 8.25 -6.34
C ARG A 41 3.70 7.36 -6.29
N SER A 42 3.42 6.79 -5.12
CA SER A 42 2.27 5.89 -4.91
C SER A 42 0.92 6.52 -5.28
N GLU A 43 0.78 7.84 -5.13
CA GLU A 43 -0.39 8.62 -5.52
C GLU A 43 -0.67 8.61 -7.03
N GLU A 44 0.36 8.32 -7.85
CA GLU A 44 0.22 8.14 -9.30
C GLU A 44 -0.01 6.66 -9.64
N ALA A 45 0.76 5.76 -9.01
CA ALA A 45 0.74 4.33 -9.31
C ALA A 45 -0.55 3.63 -8.84
N MET A 46 -1.02 3.93 -7.62
CA MET A 46 -2.17 3.23 -7.02
C MET A 46 -3.48 3.48 -7.79
N PRO A 47 -3.81 4.69 -8.27
CA PRO A 47 -4.97 4.91 -9.15
C PRO A 47 -4.93 4.09 -10.45
N GLN A 48 -3.76 3.97 -11.08
CA GLN A 48 -3.62 3.18 -12.30
C GLN A 48 -3.82 1.69 -12.03
N LEU A 49 -3.22 1.17 -10.95
CA LEU A 49 -3.42 -0.21 -10.52
C LEU A 49 -4.89 -0.49 -10.18
N ALA A 50 -5.53 0.39 -9.40
CA ALA A 50 -6.93 0.28 -9.05
C ALA A 50 -7.84 0.23 -10.30
N ARG A 51 -7.59 1.10 -11.29
CA ARG A 51 -8.34 1.10 -12.55
C ARG A 51 -8.16 -0.21 -13.32
N ILE A 52 -6.94 -0.74 -13.41
CA ILE A 52 -6.67 -2.03 -14.06
C ILE A 52 -7.43 -3.17 -13.36
N LEU A 53 -7.36 -3.22 -12.02
CA LEU A 53 -8.06 -4.23 -11.22
C LEU A 53 -9.58 -4.16 -11.39
N ALA A 54 -10.13 -2.94 -11.39
CA ALA A 54 -11.57 -2.74 -11.56
C ALA A 54 -12.05 -3.07 -12.97
N GLU A 55 -11.37 -2.55 -14.01
CA GLU A 55 -11.82 -2.68 -15.39
C GLU A 55 -11.56 -4.06 -15.98
N ARG A 56 -10.44 -4.70 -15.63
CA ARG A 56 -10.03 -5.98 -16.24
C ARG A 56 -10.37 -7.21 -15.39
N HIS A 57 -10.53 -7.01 -14.08
CA HIS A 57 -10.70 -8.12 -13.15
C HIS A 57 -11.97 -8.01 -12.30
N GLY A 58 -12.69 -6.90 -12.35
CA GLY A 58 -14.01 -6.77 -11.73
C GLY A 58 -14.02 -6.44 -10.23
N PHE A 59 -12.88 -6.09 -9.65
CA PHE A 59 -12.81 -5.67 -8.25
C PHE A 59 -13.39 -4.26 -8.06
N ARG A 60 -14.19 -4.03 -7.02
CA ARG A 60 -14.39 -2.65 -6.54
C ARG A 60 -13.09 -2.20 -5.89
N CYS A 61 -12.54 -1.06 -6.31
CA CYS A 61 -11.26 -0.57 -5.80
C CYS A 61 -11.43 0.83 -5.21
N THR A 62 -10.99 1.02 -3.97
CA THR A 62 -10.96 2.33 -3.30
C THR A 62 -9.51 2.72 -3.03
N VAL A 63 -9.05 3.83 -3.58
CA VAL A 63 -7.72 4.39 -3.33
C VAL A 63 -7.82 5.48 -2.28
N LEU A 64 -7.00 5.37 -1.24
CA LEU A 64 -6.86 6.35 -0.18
C LEU A 64 -5.51 7.05 -0.32
N PHE A 65 -5.47 8.35 -0.10
CA PHE A 65 -4.27 9.17 -0.25
C PHE A 65 -3.87 9.84 1.06
N SER A 66 -2.57 10.13 1.20
CA SER A 66 -2.10 11.11 2.17
C SER A 66 -2.57 12.50 1.74
N MET A 67 -3.09 13.30 2.68
CA MET A 67 -3.72 14.58 2.37
C MET A 67 -3.30 15.70 3.31
N ASN A 68 -3.14 16.92 2.79
CA ASN A 68 -2.91 18.11 3.60
C ASN A 68 -4.22 18.59 4.29
N ASP A 69 -4.12 19.62 5.12
CA ASP A 69 -5.26 20.16 5.88
C ASP A 69 -6.32 20.84 4.97
N GLN A 70 -5.97 21.12 3.71
CA GLN A 70 -6.88 21.68 2.69
C GLN A 70 -7.65 20.59 1.94
N GLY A 71 -7.37 19.31 2.21
CA GLY A 71 -8.00 18.17 1.54
C GLY A 71 -7.40 17.87 0.16
N GLU A 72 -6.19 18.37 -0.12
CA GLU A 72 -5.45 18.07 -1.34
C GLU A 72 -4.53 16.87 -1.12
N ILE A 73 -4.24 16.11 -2.18
CA ILE A 73 -3.28 15.00 -2.10
C ILE A 73 -1.89 15.57 -1.81
N ASP A 74 -1.31 15.13 -0.71
CA ASP A 74 0.03 15.49 -0.27
C ASP A 74 0.78 14.21 0.12
N PRO A 75 1.64 13.67 -0.77
CA PRO A 75 2.41 12.46 -0.51
C PRO A 75 3.39 12.61 0.65
N GLU A 76 3.88 13.82 0.93
CA GLU A 76 4.83 14.08 2.02
C GLU A 76 4.14 14.13 3.39
N ARG A 77 2.80 14.27 3.42
CA ARG A 77 2.05 14.25 4.67
C ARG A 77 2.04 12.86 5.29
N SER A 78 2.81 12.69 6.36
CA SER A 78 2.99 11.37 7.01
C SER A 78 1.85 10.93 7.94
N ASP A 79 1.09 11.87 8.52
CA ASP A 79 0.19 11.65 9.66
C ASP A 79 -1.29 11.83 9.33
N HIS A 80 -1.66 11.99 8.06
CA HIS A 80 -3.07 12.18 7.70
C HIS A 80 -3.48 11.40 6.45
N GLN A 81 -4.29 10.36 6.65
CA GLN A 81 -4.86 9.52 5.59
C GLN A 81 -6.36 9.29 5.83
N PRO A 82 -7.24 10.16 5.32
CA PRO A 82 -8.68 9.99 5.47
C PRO A 82 -9.20 8.72 4.74
N GLY A 83 -10.33 8.19 5.20
CA GLY A 83 -11.02 7.07 4.56
C GLY A 83 -10.57 5.66 4.98
N LEU A 84 -9.64 5.54 5.94
CA LEU A 84 -9.10 4.26 6.43
C LEU A 84 -10.18 3.32 6.97
N GLU A 85 -11.32 3.83 7.43
CA GLU A 85 -12.50 3.04 7.81
C GLU A 85 -13.03 2.14 6.68
N SER A 86 -12.71 2.47 5.42
CA SER A 86 -13.02 1.63 4.25
C SER A 86 -12.43 0.23 4.34
N LEU A 87 -11.31 0.08 5.05
CA LEU A 87 -10.65 -1.21 5.29
C LEU A 87 -11.56 -2.22 5.98
N LYS A 88 -12.53 -1.77 6.80
CA LYS A 88 -13.51 -2.65 7.46
C LYS A 88 -14.22 -3.60 6.48
N THR A 89 -14.48 -3.12 5.27
CA THR A 89 -15.19 -3.88 4.22
C THR A 89 -14.26 -4.44 3.14
N ALA A 90 -12.95 -4.21 3.23
CA ALA A 90 -12.01 -4.71 2.24
C ALA A 90 -11.85 -6.23 2.35
N ASP A 91 -11.72 -6.90 1.21
CA ASP A 91 -11.28 -8.29 1.09
C ASP A 91 -9.74 -8.36 0.94
N LEU A 92 -9.11 -7.32 0.40
CA LEU A 92 -7.66 -7.18 0.20
C LEU A 92 -7.21 -5.75 0.47
N CYS A 93 -6.11 -5.57 1.19
CA CYS A 93 -5.40 -4.32 1.31
C CYS A 93 -4.14 -4.37 0.44
N ILE A 94 -4.02 -3.43 -0.48
CA ILE A 94 -2.78 -3.16 -1.21
C ILE A 94 -2.17 -1.91 -0.58
N MET A 95 -0.91 -1.97 -0.18
CA MET A 95 -0.24 -0.84 0.47
C MET A 95 1.05 -0.49 -0.26
N MET A 96 1.26 0.81 -0.47
CA MET A 96 2.50 1.41 -0.93
C MET A 96 2.74 2.63 -0.06
N LEU A 97 3.30 2.37 1.12
CA LEU A 97 3.44 3.34 2.21
C LEU A 97 4.90 3.50 2.62
N ARG A 98 5.24 4.68 3.12
CA ARG A 98 6.57 4.99 3.65
C ARG A 98 6.48 5.87 4.87
N PHE A 99 7.07 5.47 6.00
CA PHE A 99 7.23 6.34 7.19
C PHE A 99 5.96 7.10 7.65
N ARG A 100 4.79 6.47 7.53
CA ARG A 100 3.53 7.04 8.03
C ARG A 100 3.53 7.12 9.54
N ARG A 101 2.87 8.15 10.07
CA ARG A 101 2.77 8.49 11.50
C ARG A 101 1.31 8.74 11.89
N TRP A 102 0.40 7.89 11.41
CA TRP A 102 -1.02 8.10 11.61
C TRP A 102 -1.39 8.22 13.09
N PRO A 103 -2.26 9.17 13.46
CA PRO A 103 -2.80 9.25 14.81
C PRO A 103 -3.58 7.98 15.13
N GLU A 104 -3.76 7.69 16.43
CA GLU A 104 -4.40 6.47 16.90
C GLU A 104 -5.76 6.20 16.28
N ALA A 105 -6.57 7.25 16.07
CA ALA A 105 -7.89 7.16 15.46
C ALA A 105 -7.84 6.59 14.03
N GLN A 106 -6.81 6.96 13.25
CA GLN A 106 -6.60 6.45 11.89
C GLN A 106 -5.94 5.08 11.90
N MET A 107 -4.86 4.92 12.68
CA MET A 107 -4.10 3.67 12.76
C MET A 107 -4.95 2.49 13.25
N LYS A 108 -5.92 2.74 14.13
CA LYS A 108 -6.88 1.73 14.60
C LYS A 108 -7.55 0.97 13.46
N HIS A 109 -7.98 1.64 12.39
CA HIS A 109 -8.65 0.97 11.28
C HIS A 109 -7.73 0.02 10.51
N PHE A 110 -6.45 0.39 10.36
CA PHE A 110 -5.45 -0.49 9.77
C PHE A 110 -5.18 -1.70 10.66
N VAL A 111 -5.02 -1.50 11.96
CA VAL A 111 -4.77 -2.58 12.92
C VAL A 111 -5.96 -3.54 12.99
N GLU A 112 -7.20 -3.04 13.02
CA GLU A 112 -8.41 -3.88 12.96
C GLU A 112 -8.47 -4.74 11.68
N TYR A 113 -8.08 -4.18 10.53
CA TYR A 113 -8.00 -4.94 9.28
C TYR A 113 -6.93 -6.03 9.34
N PHE A 114 -5.71 -5.65 9.74
CA PHE A 114 -4.58 -6.56 9.86
C PHE A 114 -4.89 -7.72 10.84
N GLU A 115 -5.38 -7.41 12.04
CA GLU A 115 -5.68 -8.40 13.08
C GLU A 115 -6.86 -9.31 12.71
N SER A 116 -7.69 -8.93 11.73
CA SER A 116 -8.73 -9.81 11.18
C SER A 116 -8.20 -10.97 10.33
N GLY A 117 -6.89 -10.98 10.01
CA GLY A 117 -6.25 -12.05 9.24
C GLY A 117 -6.50 -11.98 7.73
N LYS A 118 -7.04 -10.86 7.24
CA LYS A 118 -7.26 -10.63 5.80
C LYS A 118 -5.94 -10.34 5.08
N PRO A 119 -5.84 -10.67 3.77
CA PRO A 119 -4.58 -10.60 3.04
C PRO A 119 -4.10 -9.16 2.82
N ILE A 120 -2.77 -8.99 2.86
CA ILE A 120 -2.08 -7.75 2.51
C ILE A 120 -1.15 -8.01 1.33
N LEU A 121 -1.14 -7.11 0.35
CA LEU A 121 -0.13 -7.03 -0.69
C LEU A 121 0.66 -5.72 -0.50
N ALA A 122 1.88 -5.85 -0.01
CA ALA A 122 2.74 -4.73 0.32
C ALA A 122 3.75 -4.48 -0.80
N LEU A 123 3.75 -3.25 -1.33
CA LEU A 123 4.62 -2.81 -2.42
C LEU A 123 5.68 -1.84 -1.89
N ARG A 124 6.86 -1.94 -2.50
CA ARG A 124 8.04 -1.09 -2.26
C ARG A 124 8.19 -0.77 -0.77
N THR A 125 8.28 0.49 -0.38
CA THR A 125 8.79 0.89 0.95
C THR A 125 7.92 0.48 2.13
N SER A 126 6.85 -0.28 1.89
CA SER A 126 5.97 -0.79 2.93
C SER A 126 6.68 -1.69 3.96
N THR A 127 7.89 -2.20 3.68
CA THR A 127 8.77 -2.82 4.70
C THR A 127 9.12 -1.86 5.85
N HIS A 128 8.97 -0.56 5.65
CA HIS A 128 9.12 0.48 6.66
C HIS A 128 7.96 1.48 6.57
N ALA A 129 6.74 0.94 6.48
CA ALA A 129 5.52 1.71 6.29
C ALA A 129 5.25 2.75 7.40
N PHE A 130 5.69 2.50 8.64
CA PHE A 130 5.39 3.34 9.81
C PHE A 130 6.66 3.81 10.52
N ASP A 131 6.70 5.06 10.96
CA ASP A 131 7.85 5.67 11.65
C ASP A 131 7.44 6.41 12.93
N TYR A 132 6.96 5.65 13.91
CA TYR A 132 6.72 6.18 15.26
C TYR A 132 8.05 6.26 16.05
N PRO A 133 8.42 7.44 16.59
CA PRO A 133 9.58 7.58 17.47
C PRO A 133 9.51 6.68 18.71
N GLY A 134 10.66 6.32 19.28
CA GLY A 134 10.73 5.44 20.45
C GLY A 134 10.12 6.03 21.72
N ASP A 135 10.05 7.36 21.83
CA ASP A 135 9.40 8.12 22.89
C ASP A 135 7.95 8.50 22.55
N SER A 136 7.39 7.98 21.45
CA SER A 136 6.02 8.25 21.06
C SER A 136 5.03 7.72 22.09
N SER A 137 4.08 8.58 22.51
CA SER A 137 2.95 8.17 23.35
C SER A 137 1.84 7.45 22.58
N ASN A 138 1.98 7.27 21.26
CA ASN A 138 0.99 6.60 20.44
C ASN A 138 0.91 5.11 20.82
N ALA A 139 -0.29 4.59 21.08
CA ALA A 139 -0.52 3.19 21.44
C ALA A 139 0.03 2.20 20.39
N TYR A 140 0.15 2.63 19.13
CA TYR A 140 0.68 1.83 18.01
C TYR A 140 2.15 2.10 17.70
N HIS A 141 2.92 2.75 18.59
CA HIS A 141 4.35 3.02 18.35
C HIS A 141 5.17 1.74 18.08
N ARG A 142 4.73 0.57 18.56
CA ARG A 142 5.36 -0.73 18.26
C ARG A 142 5.45 -1.03 16.76
N TYR A 143 4.57 -0.48 15.93
CA TYR A 143 4.57 -0.73 14.48
C TYR A 143 5.69 0.03 13.75
N GLY A 144 6.31 1.02 14.40
CA GLY A 144 7.38 1.82 13.82
C GLY A 144 8.59 0.97 13.41
N TRP A 145 9.18 1.25 12.26
CA TRP A 145 10.28 0.46 11.69
C TRP A 145 11.55 0.41 12.56
N ARG A 146 11.72 1.38 13.46
CA ARG A 146 12.77 1.43 14.49
C ARG A 146 12.33 0.95 15.87
N SER A 147 11.16 0.33 15.99
CA SER A 147 10.64 -0.08 17.29
C SER A 147 11.54 -1.12 17.96
N SER A 148 11.73 -0.96 19.27
CA SER A 148 12.35 -1.96 20.14
C SER A 148 11.34 -2.92 20.77
N VAL A 149 10.05 -2.57 20.79
CA VAL A 149 8.96 -3.41 21.31
C VAL A 149 8.64 -4.53 20.32
N TRP A 150 8.56 -4.18 19.04
CA TRP A 150 8.54 -5.11 17.91
C TRP A 150 9.80 -4.85 17.08
N PRO A 151 10.90 -5.60 17.30
CA PRO A 151 12.14 -5.39 16.56
C PRO A 151 11.90 -5.42 15.04
N GLY A 152 12.26 -4.33 14.37
CA GLY A 152 12.03 -4.15 12.93
C GLY A 152 10.60 -3.77 12.54
N GLY A 153 9.76 -3.43 13.51
CA GLY A 153 8.42 -2.88 13.33
C GLY A 153 7.45 -3.77 12.58
N PHE A 154 6.43 -3.15 11.99
CA PHE A 154 5.45 -3.84 11.15
C PHE A 154 6.13 -4.62 10.00
N GLY A 155 7.14 -4.04 9.37
CA GLY A 155 7.85 -4.67 8.26
C GLY A 155 8.40 -6.04 8.63
N LYS A 156 9.29 -6.10 9.63
CA LYS A 156 9.92 -7.38 9.97
C LYS A 156 8.92 -8.37 10.55
N GLN A 157 8.02 -7.89 11.42
CA GLN A 157 7.10 -8.76 12.15
C GLN A 157 5.96 -9.32 11.28
N VAL A 158 5.56 -8.59 10.23
CA VAL A 158 4.40 -8.96 9.39
C VAL A 158 4.78 -9.29 7.96
N LEU A 159 5.64 -8.49 7.33
CA LEU A 159 6.04 -8.68 5.93
C LEU A 159 7.29 -9.56 5.79
N GLY A 160 7.97 -9.87 6.90
CA GLY A 160 9.18 -10.68 6.94
C GLY A 160 10.47 -9.88 6.73
N GLU A 161 10.40 -8.58 6.46
CA GLU A 161 11.59 -7.73 6.31
C GLU A 161 11.36 -6.24 6.68
N ASN A 162 12.42 -5.58 7.15
CA ASN A 162 12.47 -4.14 7.44
C ASN A 162 13.31 -3.38 6.38
N TRP A 163 13.45 -2.06 6.52
CA TRP A 163 14.52 -1.35 5.81
C TRP A 163 15.90 -1.83 6.29
N VAL A 164 16.75 -2.30 5.36
CA VAL A 164 18.11 -2.78 5.62
C VAL A 164 19.13 -1.88 4.90
N SER A 165 19.16 -1.95 3.58
CA SER A 165 20.04 -1.18 2.70
C SER A 165 19.48 -1.23 1.26
N HIS A 166 20.17 -0.59 0.32
CA HIS A 166 19.93 -0.77 -1.11
C HIS A 166 20.98 -1.73 -1.68
N TRP A 167 20.55 -2.64 -2.56
CA TRP A 167 21.47 -3.34 -3.45
C TRP A 167 21.94 -2.38 -4.54
N GLY A 168 23.20 -1.95 -4.44
CA GLY A 168 23.80 -1.04 -5.39
C GLY A 168 23.71 0.45 -5.01
N ASP A 169 23.99 1.33 -5.96
CA ASP A 169 23.94 2.79 -5.80
C ASP A 169 22.52 3.31 -6.11
N HIS A 170 21.85 3.76 -5.04
CA HIS A 170 20.46 4.19 -5.07
C HIS A 170 20.20 5.28 -6.11
N GLY A 171 19.19 5.07 -6.94
CA GLY A 171 18.79 6.00 -8.00
C GLY A 171 19.73 6.03 -9.21
N LYS A 172 20.75 5.16 -9.26
CA LYS A 172 21.71 5.10 -10.40
C LYS A 172 21.74 3.77 -11.12
N GLN A 173 21.35 2.70 -10.44
CA GLN A 173 21.39 1.35 -10.99
C GLN A 173 19.99 0.80 -11.26
N ALA A 174 19.95 -0.25 -12.08
CA ALA A 174 18.73 -0.94 -12.45
C ALA A 174 18.82 -2.41 -12.02
N THR A 175 17.65 -3.03 -11.91
CA THR A 175 17.50 -4.38 -11.33
C THR A 175 16.94 -5.32 -12.38
N ARG A 176 17.50 -6.54 -12.46
CA ARG A 176 16.95 -7.62 -13.28
C ARG A 176 16.28 -8.64 -12.37
N GLY A 177 14.97 -8.78 -12.50
CA GLY A 177 14.24 -9.82 -11.79
C GLY A 177 14.49 -11.20 -12.40
N VAL A 178 14.93 -12.15 -11.58
CA VAL A 178 15.21 -13.54 -11.93
C VAL A 178 14.22 -14.46 -11.20
N PRO A 179 13.35 -15.19 -11.91
CA PRO A 179 12.45 -16.16 -11.30
C PRO A 179 13.20 -17.21 -10.49
N GLU A 180 12.71 -17.49 -9.28
CA GLU A 180 13.21 -18.59 -8.48
C GLU A 180 12.90 -19.91 -9.22
N ALA A 181 13.94 -20.64 -9.60
CA ALA A 181 13.81 -21.82 -10.47
C ALA A 181 12.87 -22.87 -9.88
N THR A 182 12.91 -23.04 -8.55
CA THR A 182 12.03 -23.97 -7.83
C THR A 182 10.57 -23.54 -7.80
N GLN A 183 10.27 -22.28 -8.15
CA GLN A 183 8.92 -21.72 -8.19
C GLN A 183 8.41 -21.44 -9.61
N ALA A 184 9.08 -21.91 -10.67
CA ALA A 184 8.69 -21.63 -12.06
C ALA A 184 7.23 -22.01 -12.41
N GLY A 185 6.66 -23.01 -11.72
CA GLY A 185 5.25 -23.43 -11.89
C GLY A 185 4.22 -22.59 -11.11
N HIS A 186 4.66 -21.61 -10.32
CA HIS A 186 3.78 -20.85 -9.44
C HIS A 186 2.78 -20.00 -10.26
N PRO A 187 1.47 -19.99 -9.92
CA PRO A 187 0.46 -19.27 -10.70
C PRO A 187 0.73 -17.78 -10.90
N ILE A 188 1.38 -17.11 -9.94
CA ILE A 188 1.75 -15.69 -10.03
C ILE A 188 2.79 -15.43 -11.12
N LEU A 189 3.65 -16.41 -11.43
CA LEU A 189 4.70 -16.27 -12.45
C LEU A 189 4.21 -16.63 -13.85
N ARG A 190 2.93 -17.00 -14.03
CA ARG A 190 2.39 -17.34 -15.36
C ARG A 190 2.44 -16.13 -16.27
N GLY A 191 3.18 -16.26 -17.37
CA GLY A 191 3.35 -15.20 -18.35
C GLY A 191 4.35 -14.12 -17.96
N VAL A 192 4.98 -14.21 -16.77
CA VAL A 192 6.06 -13.32 -16.36
C VAL A 192 7.34 -13.77 -17.04
N ARG A 193 7.91 -12.91 -17.89
CA ARG A 193 9.18 -13.10 -18.60
C ARG A 193 9.97 -11.80 -18.53
N ASP A 194 11.29 -11.90 -18.38
CA ASP A 194 12.23 -10.77 -18.43
C ASP A 194 11.79 -9.56 -17.58
N VAL A 195 11.85 -9.71 -16.26
CA VAL A 195 11.53 -8.62 -15.32
C VAL A 195 12.71 -7.66 -15.25
N PHE A 196 12.44 -6.38 -15.49
CA PHE A 196 13.43 -5.31 -15.38
C PHE A 196 12.81 -4.12 -14.65
N GLY A 197 13.51 -3.61 -13.65
CA GLY A 197 13.17 -2.38 -12.94
C GLY A 197 14.22 -1.31 -13.22
N PRO A 198 13.85 -0.09 -13.66
CA PRO A 198 14.81 1.00 -13.90
C PRO A 198 15.30 1.67 -12.61
N THR A 199 15.32 0.92 -11.50
CA THR A 199 15.72 1.36 -10.16
C THR A 199 16.35 0.17 -9.44
N ASP A 200 17.17 0.48 -8.45
CA ASP A 200 17.68 -0.43 -7.44
C ASP A 200 16.56 -1.08 -6.60
N VAL A 201 16.95 -2.10 -5.84
CA VAL A 201 16.09 -2.84 -4.91
C VAL A 201 16.66 -2.80 -3.51
N TYR A 202 15.80 -3.06 -2.53
CA TYR A 202 16.23 -3.18 -1.14
C TYR A 202 16.92 -4.52 -0.89
N GLU A 203 17.93 -4.50 -0.01
CA GLU A 203 18.44 -5.71 0.59
C GLU A 203 17.35 -6.36 1.45
N ALA A 204 17.16 -7.66 1.25
CA ALA A 204 16.17 -8.44 1.97
C ALA A 204 16.70 -9.85 2.23
N ALA A 205 16.43 -10.33 3.44
CA ALA A 205 16.63 -11.71 3.86
C ALA A 205 15.26 -12.27 4.29
N PRO A 206 14.46 -12.77 3.32
CA PRO A 206 13.14 -13.34 3.61
C PRO A 206 13.22 -14.44 4.67
N PRO A 207 12.20 -14.57 5.54
CA PRO A 207 12.19 -15.60 6.56
C PRO A 207 12.17 -17.00 5.91
N SER A 208 12.64 -18.01 6.63
CA SER A 208 12.86 -19.36 6.08
C SER A 208 11.57 -20.06 5.59
N ASP A 209 10.42 -19.62 6.09
CA ASP A 209 9.09 -20.08 5.68
C ASP A 209 8.49 -19.26 4.54
N ALA A 210 9.15 -18.19 4.10
CA ALA A 210 8.74 -17.46 2.91
C ALA A 210 8.98 -18.28 1.64
N LYS A 211 8.02 -18.22 0.73
CA LYS A 211 8.15 -18.74 -0.62
C LYS A 211 8.62 -17.62 -1.55
N VAL A 212 9.92 -17.53 -1.78
CA VAL A 212 10.50 -16.54 -2.70
C VAL A 212 10.16 -16.91 -4.14
N LEU A 213 9.54 -15.99 -4.88
CA LEU A 213 9.12 -16.21 -6.28
C LEU A 213 10.09 -15.60 -7.31
N LEU A 214 10.74 -14.49 -6.94
CA LEU A 214 11.58 -13.70 -7.82
C LEU A 214 12.70 -13.06 -6.99
N TRP A 215 13.93 -13.12 -7.50
CA TRP A 215 15.10 -12.40 -6.98
C TRP A 215 15.33 -11.14 -7.82
N GLY A 216 15.88 -10.08 -7.21
CA GLY A 216 16.27 -8.83 -7.91
C GLY A 216 17.76 -8.74 -8.16
#